data_AF-A0A8C9PN33-F1
#
_entry.id   AF-A0A8C9PN33-F1
#
_cell.length_a   1.000
_cell.length_b   1.000
_cell.length_c   1.000
_cell.angle_alpha   90.00
_cell.angle_beta   90.00
_cell.angle_gamma   90.00
#
_symmetry.space_group_name_H-M   'P 1'
#
loop_
_entity.id
_entity.type
_entity.pdbx_description
1 polymer ?
#
loop_
_entity_poly.entity_id
_entity_poly.type
_entity_poly.pdbx_seq_one_letter_code
_entity_poly.pdbx_strand_id
1 'polypeptide(L)'
;IIQEQIVTNHFFVYEVARRNPYLCAQKIIDLAEKYKGFVTECCQAADKAECLTPKIENLRKTIMLSSAKDRLKCSVIEKYGERGFKAWVVSRLSQKFPQAEFTEITKMATDFTNINKESCSGDLLEAIHDRITLSNYACDNQDTISKKVGECCTKPPLERYHCIIDLEEDDKPADLPALTADFAEDKDVCKNYAEAKDVFLGTFLYEYSRRHPEYGSLLLLRIAKAYEAKLEKCCAEADPPACYGKVFEEFEPLVTELQNVVKQNCDLYEQIGEYKFQNVLVIRHTQKAPQMSTPTLVEASRKLGKVATQCCKLSESQRMPCIEGYLTAILNTVCVMHEKNPVSERVTKCCSESFVNKRACFHALTVDDTYVPKELHADTFTFHADICTLPETKQQIKKQTALAELVKHKPTATMDQLKTVMGDFVAFLDKCCKADDKEACFSEEVLELLSF
;
A
#
# COMPACT_ATOMS: atom_id res chain seq x y z
N ILE A 1 -39.69 -8.61 5.71
CA ILE A 1 -38.91 -8.36 4.47
C ILE A 1 -38.38 -6.93 4.36
N ILE A 2 -39.17 -5.88 4.04
CA ILE A 2 -38.63 -4.50 3.85
C ILE A 2 -37.98 -3.95 5.12
N GLN A 3 -38.62 -4.12 6.28
CA GLN A 3 -38.10 -3.66 7.57
C GLN A 3 -36.85 -4.43 8.02
N GLU A 4 -36.76 -5.74 7.73
CA GLU A 4 -35.58 -6.56 7.99
C GLU A 4 -34.41 -6.23 7.05
N GLN A 5 -34.69 -5.89 5.79
CA GLN A 5 -33.68 -5.42 4.83
C GLN A 5 -33.10 -4.07 5.23
N ILE A 6 -33.92 -3.15 5.75
CA ILE A 6 -33.46 -1.85 6.26
C ILE A 6 -32.54 -2.04 7.48
N VAL A 7 -32.92 -2.91 8.42
CA VAL A 7 -32.10 -3.21 9.61
C VAL A 7 -30.77 -3.87 9.22
N THR A 8 -30.77 -4.78 8.25
CA THR A 8 -29.55 -5.46 7.77
C THR A 8 -28.57 -4.48 7.13
N ASN A 9 -29.07 -3.51 6.34
CA ASN A 9 -28.24 -2.51 5.67
C ASN A 9 -27.64 -1.51 6.68
N HIS A 10 -28.44 -1.01 7.63
CA HIS A 10 -27.96 -0.11 8.68
C HIS A 10 -26.94 -0.79 9.61
N PHE A 11 -27.15 -2.06 9.96
CA PHE A 11 -26.20 -2.81 10.78
C PHE A 11 -24.88 -3.03 10.05
N PHE A 12 -24.92 -3.35 8.75
CA PHE A 12 -23.70 -3.45 7.94
C PHE A 12 -22.91 -2.14 7.93
N VAL A 13 -23.58 -1.01 7.65
CA VAL A 13 -22.96 0.32 7.64
C VAL A 13 -22.31 0.61 9.00
N TYR A 14 -23.02 0.38 10.11
CA TYR A 14 -22.50 0.58 11.46
C TYR A 14 -21.27 -0.28 11.76
N GLU A 15 -21.34 -1.59 11.50
CA GLU A 15 -20.26 -2.53 11.80
C GLU A 15 -18.99 -2.27 10.98
N VAL A 16 -19.15 -1.86 9.71
CA VAL A 16 -18.03 -1.48 8.83
C VAL A 16 -17.45 -0.14 9.25
N ALA A 17 -18.27 0.89 9.44
CA ALA A 17 -17.81 2.24 9.79
C ALA A 17 -17.04 2.24 11.13
N ARG A 18 -17.58 1.60 12.18
CA ARG A 18 -16.95 1.60 13.51
C ARG A 18 -15.59 0.89 13.56
N ARG A 19 -15.33 -0.03 12.63
CA ARG A 19 -14.04 -0.72 12.49
C ARG A 19 -13.07 -0.03 11.54
N ASN A 20 -13.60 0.86 10.69
CA ASN A 20 -12.85 1.53 9.64
C ASN A 20 -13.19 3.03 9.66
N PRO A 21 -12.81 3.78 10.72
CA PRO A 21 -13.30 5.14 10.95
C PRO A 21 -12.90 6.17 9.89
N TYR A 22 -11.91 5.84 9.03
CA TYR A 22 -11.45 6.68 7.92
C TYR A 22 -11.89 6.14 6.54
N LEU A 23 -12.66 5.05 6.48
CA LEU A 23 -13.15 4.55 5.20
C LEU A 23 -14.17 5.51 4.62
N CYS A 24 -14.03 5.83 3.34
CA CYS A 24 -14.95 6.72 2.63
C CYS A 24 -16.42 6.31 2.83
N ALA A 25 -17.23 7.27 3.31
CA ALA A 25 -18.66 7.07 3.56
C ALA A 25 -19.42 6.56 2.34
N GLN A 26 -19.17 7.16 1.16
CA GLN A 26 -19.78 6.73 -0.09
C GLN A 26 -19.40 5.30 -0.47
N LYS A 27 -18.15 4.89 -0.21
CA LYS A 27 -17.72 3.50 -0.44
C LYS A 27 -18.45 2.55 0.50
N ILE A 28 -18.71 2.93 1.75
CA ILE A 28 -19.50 2.13 2.70
C ILE A 28 -20.91 1.92 2.15
N ILE A 29 -21.55 2.98 1.64
CA ILE A 29 -22.89 2.90 1.04
C ILE A 29 -22.89 1.94 -0.16
N ASP A 30 -21.93 2.08 -1.08
CA ASP A 30 -21.82 1.19 -2.26
C ASP A 30 -21.61 -0.27 -1.85
N LEU A 31 -20.79 -0.52 -0.83
CA LEU A 31 -20.53 -1.87 -0.31
C LEU A 31 -21.74 -2.46 0.40
N ALA A 32 -22.56 -1.62 1.03
CA ALA A 32 -23.78 -2.03 1.72
C ALA A 32 -24.86 -2.48 0.71
N GLU A 33 -25.02 -1.76 -0.42
CA GLU A 33 -25.89 -2.20 -1.51
C GLU A 33 -25.39 -3.50 -2.17
N LYS A 34 -24.07 -3.66 -2.35
CA LYS A 34 -23.50 -4.95 -2.81
C LYS A 34 -23.80 -6.09 -1.85
N TYR A 35 -23.62 -5.86 -0.54
CA TYR A 35 -23.92 -6.84 0.49
C TYR A 35 -25.41 -7.24 0.47
N LYS A 36 -26.31 -6.26 0.35
CA LYS A 36 -27.75 -6.49 0.21
C LYS A 36 -28.08 -7.33 -1.02
N GLY A 37 -27.42 -7.08 -2.15
CA GLY A 37 -27.52 -7.90 -3.35
C GLY A 37 -27.12 -9.36 -3.10
N PHE A 38 -25.98 -9.58 -2.45
CA PHE A 38 -25.50 -10.93 -2.11
C PHE A 38 -26.46 -11.68 -1.18
N VAL A 39 -27.00 -11.00 -0.18
CA VAL A 39 -27.99 -11.59 0.75
C VAL A 39 -29.29 -11.91 0.01
N THR A 40 -29.76 -11.02 -0.88
CA THR A 40 -30.99 -11.23 -1.66
C THR A 40 -30.87 -12.46 -2.56
N GLU A 41 -29.74 -12.61 -3.24
CA GLU A 41 -29.42 -13.75 -4.09
C GLU A 41 -29.24 -15.04 -3.27
N CYS A 42 -28.30 -15.04 -2.33
CA CYS A 42 -27.86 -16.28 -1.66
C CYS A 42 -28.85 -16.82 -0.62
N CYS A 43 -29.76 -16.00 -0.09
CA CYS A 43 -30.80 -16.51 0.80
C CYS A 43 -31.82 -17.40 0.06
N GLN A 44 -31.90 -17.29 -1.27
CA GLN A 44 -32.74 -18.14 -2.13
C GLN A 44 -32.04 -19.43 -2.58
N ALA A 45 -30.72 -19.54 -2.37
CA ALA A 45 -29.94 -20.71 -2.76
C ALA A 45 -30.21 -21.93 -1.86
N ALA A 46 -30.08 -23.13 -2.42
CA ALA A 46 -30.20 -24.39 -1.68
C ALA A 46 -29.11 -24.50 -0.60
N ASP A 47 -27.86 -24.26 -0.99
CA ASP A 47 -26.75 -24.08 -0.06
C ASP A 47 -26.41 -22.60 0.08
N LYS A 48 -26.89 -22.01 1.18
CA LYS A 48 -26.66 -20.59 1.49
C LYS A 48 -25.19 -20.31 1.82
N ALA A 49 -24.51 -21.26 2.46
CA ALA A 49 -23.13 -21.08 2.91
C ALA A 49 -22.18 -21.12 1.71
N GLU A 50 -22.38 -22.07 0.80
CA GLU A 50 -21.62 -22.17 -0.45
C GLU A 50 -21.78 -20.91 -1.32
N CYS A 51 -22.99 -20.35 -1.39
CA CYS A 51 -23.23 -19.10 -2.12
C CYS A 51 -22.63 -17.86 -1.43
N LEU A 52 -22.89 -17.68 -0.13
CA LEU A 52 -22.63 -16.42 0.56
C LEU A 52 -21.17 -16.27 1.00
N THR A 53 -20.55 -17.34 1.51
CA THR A 53 -19.19 -17.31 2.09
C THR A 53 -18.15 -16.68 1.15
N PRO A 54 -17.98 -17.13 -0.11
CA PRO A 54 -16.96 -16.55 -1.00
C PRO A 54 -17.24 -15.07 -1.32
N LYS A 55 -18.51 -14.67 -1.46
CA LYS A 55 -18.90 -13.27 -1.72
C LYS A 55 -18.53 -12.37 -0.54
N ILE A 56 -18.79 -12.81 0.70
CA ILE A 56 -18.45 -12.07 1.92
C ILE A 56 -16.95 -12.01 2.15
N GLU A 57 -16.21 -13.08 1.86
CA GLU A 57 -14.74 -13.05 1.95
C GLU A 57 -14.14 -12.04 0.98
N ASN A 58 -14.64 -11.98 -0.25
CA ASN A 58 -14.20 -10.99 -1.23
C ASN A 58 -14.60 -9.56 -0.83
N LEU A 59 -15.80 -9.37 -0.29
CA LEU A 59 -16.26 -8.09 0.23
C LEU A 59 -15.37 -7.61 1.39
N ARG A 60 -15.01 -8.50 2.31
CA ARG A 60 -14.11 -8.20 3.43
C ARG A 60 -12.72 -7.78 2.95
N LYS A 61 -12.16 -8.47 1.94
CA LYS A 61 -10.88 -8.10 1.31
C LYS A 61 -10.97 -6.69 0.71
N THR A 62 -12.08 -6.38 0.05
CA THR A 62 -12.33 -5.06 -0.55
C THR A 62 -12.41 -3.96 0.51
N ILE A 63 -13.19 -4.17 1.59
CA ILE A 63 -13.30 -3.23 2.72
C ILE A 63 -11.92 -2.92 3.31
N MET A 64 -11.14 -3.97 3.61
CA MET A 64 -9.82 -3.81 4.24
C MET A 64 -8.85 -3.05 3.34
N LEU A 65 -8.87 -3.31 2.03
CA LEU A 65 -8.02 -2.60 1.08
C LEU A 65 -8.45 -1.13 0.93
N SER A 66 -9.74 -0.87 0.76
CA SER A 66 -10.27 0.49 0.67
C SER A 66 -9.98 1.29 1.94
N SER A 67 -10.17 0.68 3.12
CA SER A 67 -9.88 1.34 4.40
C SER A 67 -8.39 1.68 4.54
N ALA A 68 -7.49 0.77 4.16
CA ALA A 68 -6.06 1.04 4.19
C ALA A 68 -5.66 2.18 3.22
N LYS A 69 -6.26 2.23 2.02
CA LYS A 69 -6.04 3.30 1.05
C LYS A 69 -6.56 4.65 1.55
N ASP A 70 -7.75 4.70 2.13
CA ASP A 70 -8.31 5.96 2.64
C ASP A 70 -7.57 6.43 3.91
N ARG A 71 -7.21 5.51 4.81
CA ARG A 71 -6.36 5.86 5.97
C ARG A 71 -4.99 6.39 5.52
N LEU A 72 -4.41 5.85 4.45
CA LEU A 72 -3.18 6.38 3.85
C LEU A 72 -3.38 7.83 3.41
N LYS A 73 -4.45 8.16 2.69
CA LYS A 73 -4.72 9.54 2.25
C LYS A 73 -4.79 10.50 3.45
N CYS A 74 -5.54 10.13 4.49
CA CYS A 74 -5.62 10.93 5.72
C CYS A 74 -4.27 11.07 6.41
N SER A 75 -3.50 9.98 6.53
CA SER A 75 -2.17 10.02 7.14
C SER A 75 -1.21 10.92 6.37
N VAL A 76 -1.35 11.00 5.04
CA VAL A 76 -0.53 11.87 4.20
C VAL A 76 -0.87 13.33 4.45
N ILE A 77 -2.17 13.68 4.46
CA ILE A 77 -2.64 15.04 4.75
C ILE A 77 -2.24 15.46 6.17
N GLU A 78 -2.49 14.61 7.17
CA GLU A 78 -2.20 14.86 8.59
C GLU A 78 -0.71 15.16 8.84
N LYS A 79 0.20 14.45 8.16
CA LYS A 79 1.64 14.51 8.46
C LYS A 79 2.47 15.33 7.51
N TYR A 80 2.08 15.40 6.25
CA TYR A 80 2.87 16.03 5.19
C TYR A 80 2.13 17.18 4.52
N GLY A 81 0.90 17.49 4.98
CA GLY A 81 0.12 18.64 4.54
C GLY A 81 -0.51 18.48 3.16
N GLU A 82 -1.31 19.48 2.81
CA GLU A 82 -2.07 19.53 1.55
C GLU A 82 -1.15 19.59 0.33
N ARG A 83 -0.02 20.32 0.40
CA ARG A 83 0.96 20.41 -0.70
C ARG A 83 1.49 19.03 -1.10
N GLY A 84 1.89 18.21 -0.11
CA GLY A 84 2.41 16.87 -0.36
C GLY A 84 1.34 15.92 -0.90
N PHE A 85 0.11 16.01 -0.37
CA PHE A 85 -1.01 15.22 -0.88
C PHE A 85 -1.39 15.62 -2.32
N LYS A 86 -1.49 16.92 -2.60
CA LYS A 86 -1.81 17.44 -3.93
C LYS A 86 -0.77 17.01 -4.95
N ALA A 87 0.53 17.06 -4.63
CA ALA A 87 1.58 16.56 -5.51
C ALA A 87 1.38 15.07 -5.84
N TRP A 88 1.04 14.25 -4.85
CA TRP A 88 0.73 12.83 -5.07
C TRP A 88 -0.50 12.61 -5.96
N VAL A 89 -1.52 13.46 -5.81
CA VAL A 89 -2.71 13.39 -6.66
C VAL A 89 -2.39 13.84 -8.09
N VAL A 90 -1.60 14.90 -8.26
CA VAL A 90 -1.12 15.35 -9.58
C VAL A 90 -0.42 14.21 -10.30
N SER A 91 0.56 13.56 -9.68
CA SER A 91 1.28 12.45 -10.34
C SER A 91 0.33 11.33 -10.80
N ARG A 92 -0.66 10.97 -9.96
CA ARG A 92 -1.62 9.92 -10.28
C ARG A 92 -2.58 10.31 -11.38
N LEU A 93 -3.11 11.53 -11.35
CA LEU A 93 -4.03 12.01 -12.37
C LEU A 93 -3.31 12.23 -13.71
N SER A 94 -2.04 12.66 -13.69
CA SER A 94 -1.22 12.79 -14.91
C SER A 94 -0.94 11.45 -15.59
N GLN A 95 -0.73 10.37 -14.82
CA GLN A 95 -0.63 9.02 -15.39
C GLN A 95 -1.97 8.55 -15.94
N LYS A 96 -3.04 8.81 -15.19
CA LYS A 96 -4.38 8.33 -15.52
C LYS A 96 -5.00 9.02 -16.74
N PHE A 97 -4.83 10.33 -16.83
CA PHE A 97 -5.39 11.19 -17.87
C PHE A 97 -4.24 11.95 -18.54
N PRO A 98 -3.32 11.23 -19.21
CA PRO A 98 -2.11 11.83 -19.73
C PRO A 98 -2.37 12.73 -20.95
N GLN A 99 -3.60 12.80 -21.48
CA GLN A 99 -3.99 13.73 -22.53
C GLN A 99 -4.51 15.07 -21.98
N ALA A 100 -4.92 15.10 -20.71
CA ALA A 100 -5.49 16.28 -20.09
C ALA A 100 -4.42 17.34 -19.82
N GLU A 101 -4.77 18.61 -20.07
CA GLU A 101 -3.89 19.76 -19.84
C GLU A 101 -3.50 19.91 -18.35
N PHE A 102 -2.35 20.54 -18.08
CA PHE A 102 -1.86 20.74 -16.71
C PHE A 102 -2.86 21.48 -15.81
N THR A 103 -3.57 22.47 -16.36
CA THR A 103 -4.60 23.22 -15.64
C THR A 103 -5.77 22.34 -15.22
N GLU A 104 -6.13 21.38 -16.07
CA GLU A 104 -7.21 20.42 -15.81
C GLU A 104 -6.82 19.46 -14.67
N ILE A 105 -5.62 18.87 -14.78
CA ILE A 105 -5.05 17.97 -13.78
C ILE A 105 -4.93 18.68 -12.42
N THR A 106 -4.42 19.91 -12.39
CA THR A 106 -4.20 20.63 -11.12
C THR A 106 -5.51 21.09 -10.48
N LYS A 107 -6.53 21.44 -11.27
CA LYS A 107 -7.87 21.69 -10.74
C LYS A 107 -8.44 20.42 -10.11
N MET A 108 -8.49 19.31 -10.85
CA MET A 108 -8.99 18.04 -10.32
C MET A 108 -8.20 17.58 -9.08
N ALA A 109 -6.88 17.78 -9.07
CA ALA A 109 -6.06 17.46 -7.91
C ALA A 109 -6.37 18.34 -6.69
N THR A 110 -6.74 19.60 -6.90
CA THR A 110 -7.18 20.52 -5.84
C THR A 110 -8.52 20.08 -5.27
N ASP A 111 -9.51 19.85 -6.13
CA ASP A 111 -10.85 19.40 -5.74
C ASP A 111 -10.76 18.06 -4.98
N PHE A 112 -9.96 17.12 -5.49
CA PHE A 112 -9.72 15.84 -4.82
C PHE A 112 -8.99 16.00 -3.47
N THR A 113 -8.09 16.97 -3.34
CA THR A 113 -7.40 17.26 -2.07
C THR A 113 -8.39 17.76 -1.02
N ASN A 114 -9.29 18.68 -1.39
CA ASN A 114 -10.32 19.22 -0.51
C ASN A 114 -11.30 18.14 -0.05
N ILE A 115 -11.82 17.34 -0.99
CA ILE A 115 -12.69 16.17 -0.71
C ILE A 115 -12.07 15.24 0.35
N ASN A 116 -10.77 14.95 0.23
CA ASN A 116 -10.12 14.06 1.18
C ASN A 116 -9.86 14.77 2.51
N LYS A 117 -9.60 16.08 2.54
CA LYS A 117 -9.50 16.84 3.78
C LYS A 117 -10.80 16.79 4.57
N GLU A 118 -11.94 17.08 3.94
CA GLU A 118 -13.29 16.98 4.52
C GLU A 118 -13.57 15.56 5.01
N SER A 119 -13.31 14.55 4.17
CA SER A 119 -13.49 13.14 4.53
C SER A 119 -12.69 12.77 5.78
N CYS A 120 -11.44 13.23 5.87
CA CYS A 120 -10.53 12.90 6.97
C CYS A 120 -10.85 13.68 8.25
N SER A 121 -11.47 14.86 8.16
CA SER A 121 -11.96 15.63 9.32
C SER A 121 -13.36 15.19 9.79
N GLY A 122 -14.00 14.28 9.06
CA GLY A 122 -15.33 13.75 9.40
C GLY A 122 -16.50 14.55 8.81
N ASP A 123 -16.24 15.49 7.89
CA ASP A 123 -17.29 16.19 7.15
C ASP A 123 -17.74 15.35 5.95
N LEU A 124 -18.48 14.28 6.26
CA LEU A 124 -18.80 13.24 5.29
C LEU A 124 -19.85 13.67 4.26
N LEU A 125 -20.73 14.61 4.61
CA LEU A 125 -21.78 15.09 3.71
C LEU A 125 -21.19 16.04 2.66
N GLU A 126 -20.33 16.97 3.09
CA GLU A 126 -19.63 17.85 2.16
C GLU A 126 -18.74 17.03 1.22
N ALA A 127 -17.96 16.08 1.77
CA ALA A 127 -17.13 15.22 0.96
C ALA A 127 -17.91 14.39 -0.07
N ILE A 128 -19.16 13.99 0.22
CA ILE A 128 -20.02 13.30 -0.76
C ILE A 128 -20.51 14.28 -1.83
N HIS A 129 -20.94 15.48 -1.41
CA HIS A 129 -21.37 16.53 -2.33
C HIS A 129 -20.27 16.87 -3.32
N ASP A 130 -19.06 17.12 -2.82
CA ASP A 130 -17.92 17.50 -3.66
C ASP A 130 -17.41 16.37 -4.55
N ARG A 131 -17.53 15.10 -4.13
CA ARG A 131 -17.29 13.95 -5.03
C ARG A 131 -18.27 13.92 -6.20
N ILE A 132 -19.54 14.20 -5.94
CA ILE A 132 -20.55 14.28 -7.00
C ILE A 132 -20.20 15.44 -7.93
N THR A 133 -19.90 16.62 -7.39
CA THR A 133 -19.48 17.81 -8.16
C THR A 133 -18.26 17.53 -9.02
N LEU A 134 -17.20 16.93 -8.47
CA LEU A 134 -16.00 16.56 -9.23
C LEU A 134 -16.29 15.51 -10.31
N SER A 135 -17.17 14.55 -10.03
CA SER A 135 -17.57 13.54 -11.02
C SER A 135 -18.42 14.11 -12.15
N ASN A 136 -19.27 15.12 -11.88
CA ASN A 136 -20.00 15.88 -12.90
C ASN A 136 -19.03 16.66 -13.77
N TYR A 137 -18.11 17.38 -13.12
CA TYR A 137 -17.08 18.15 -13.80
C TYR A 137 -16.25 17.28 -14.76
N ALA A 138 -15.83 16.09 -14.32
CA ALA A 138 -15.11 15.16 -15.19
C ALA A 138 -15.94 14.68 -16.39
N CYS A 139 -17.26 14.56 -16.25
CA CYS A 139 -18.17 14.17 -17.33
C CYS A 139 -18.44 15.30 -18.32
N ASP A 140 -18.61 16.52 -17.81
CA ASP A 140 -18.82 17.72 -18.63
C ASP A 140 -17.56 18.04 -19.46
N ASN A 141 -16.38 17.62 -18.98
CA ASN A 141 -15.07 17.83 -19.61
C ASN A 141 -14.44 16.51 -20.11
N GLN A 142 -15.22 15.46 -20.36
CA GLN A 142 -14.68 14.15 -20.73
C GLN A 142 -13.83 14.18 -22.02
N ASP A 143 -14.16 15.05 -22.96
CA ASP A 143 -13.44 15.15 -24.25
C ASP A 143 -12.02 15.69 -24.09
N THR A 144 -11.76 16.50 -23.06
CA THR A 144 -10.44 17.05 -22.76
C THR A 144 -9.70 16.24 -21.69
N ILE A 145 -10.41 15.52 -20.82
CA ILE A 145 -9.82 14.68 -19.77
C ILE A 145 -9.47 13.29 -20.32
N SER A 146 -10.49 12.55 -20.76
CA SER A 146 -10.37 11.18 -21.26
C SER A 146 -11.72 10.68 -21.77
N LYS A 147 -11.73 10.10 -22.98
CA LYS A 147 -12.92 9.47 -23.54
C LYS A 147 -13.40 8.26 -22.71
N LYS A 148 -12.51 7.61 -21.95
CA LYS A 148 -12.88 6.49 -21.06
C LYS A 148 -13.80 6.94 -19.91
N VAL A 149 -13.82 8.24 -19.58
CA VAL A 149 -14.72 8.80 -18.56
C VAL A 149 -16.19 8.66 -18.96
N GLY A 150 -16.50 8.70 -20.26
CA GLY A 150 -17.88 8.64 -20.77
C GLY A 150 -18.67 7.40 -20.31
N GLU A 151 -18.00 6.24 -20.19
CA GLU A 151 -18.64 5.02 -19.69
C GLU A 151 -19.16 5.18 -18.24
N CYS A 152 -18.40 5.90 -17.42
CA CYS A 152 -18.77 6.20 -16.04
C CYS A 152 -19.86 7.26 -15.92
N CYS A 153 -19.95 8.18 -16.87
CA CYS A 153 -20.93 9.27 -16.86
C CYS A 153 -22.38 8.78 -16.94
N THR A 154 -22.59 7.60 -17.51
CA THR A 154 -23.91 6.94 -17.57
C THR A 154 -24.38 6.37 -16.22
N LYS A 155 -23.48 6.26 -15.24
CA LYS A 155 -23.80 5.71 -13.92
C LYS A 155 -24.52 6.71 -13.01
N PRO A 156 -25.28 6.22 -12.01
CA PRO A 156 -25.86 7.06 -10.97
C PRO A 156 -24.79 7.91 -10.25
N PRO A 157 -25.13 9.11 -9.75
CA PRO A 157 -24.17 10.04 -9.13
C PRO A 157 -23.31 9.40 -8.03
N LEU A 158 -23.89 8.50 -7.22
CA LEU A 158 -23.16 7.87 -6.13
C LEU A 158 -22.10 6.85 -6.60
N GLU A 159 -22.29 6.24 -7.77
CA GLU A 159 -21.37 5.24 -8.32
C GLU A 159 -20.32 5.86 -9.25
N ARG A 160 -20.65 7.01 -9.85
CA ARG A 160 -19.86 7.65 -10.89
C ARG A 160 -18.44 7.98 -10.44
N TYR A 161 -18.28 8.59 -9.26
CA TYR A 161 -16.97 8.93 -8.72
C TYR A 161 -16.06 7.70 -8.61
N HIS A 162 -16.55 6.60 -8.02
CA HIS A 162 -15.74 5.39 -7.88
C HIS A 162 -15.44 4.75 -9.23
N CYS A 163 -16.38 4.77 -10.18
CA CYS A 163 -16.10 4.32 -11.54
C CYS A 163 -14.94 5.13 -12.17
N ILE A 164 -15.00 6.46 -12.12
CA ILE A 164 -13.96 7.34 -12.68
C ILE A 164 -12.61 7.08 -12.01
N ILE A 165 -12.58 6.88 -10.69
CA ILE A 165 -11.34 6.60 -9.93
C ILE A 165 -10.78 5.19 -10.20
N ASP A 166 -11.63 4.23 -10.55
CA ASP A 166 -11.24 2.85 -10.84
C ASP A 166 -10.95 2.60 -12.34
N LEU A 167 -11.18 3.57 -13.23
CA LEU A 167 -10.77 3.49 -14.65
C LEU A 167 -9.28 3.15 -14.80
N GLU A 168 -8.97 2.38 -15.85
CA GLU A 168 -7.59 2.18 -16.29
C GLU A 168 -6.98 3.48 -16.83
N GLU A 169 -5.64 3.53 -16.86
CA GLU A 169 -4.90 4.66 -17.41
C GLU A 169 -5.15 4.77 -18.92
N ASP A 170 -5.19 6.00 -19.44
CA ASP A 170 -5.26 6.27 -20.87
C ASP A 170 -3.91 6.00 -21.56
N ASP A 171 -3.96 5.86 -22.89
CA ASP A 171 -2.76 5.63 -23.67
C ASP A 171 -1.81 6.83 -23.59
N LYS A 172 -0.52 6.54 -23.43
CA LYS A 172 0.55 7.54 -23.43
C LYS A 172 0.47 8.38 -24.72
N PRO A 173 0.57 9.73 -24.64
CA PRO A 173 0.54 10.58 -25.82
C PRO A 173 1.73 10.33 -26.74
N ALA A 174 1.49 10.27 -28.05
CA ALA A 174 2.47 9.87 -29.05
C ALA A 174 3.54 10.96 -29.35
N ASP A 175 3.19 12.24 -29.24
CA ASP A 175 3.99 13.36 -29.77
C ASP A 175 4.35 14.40 -28.69
N LEU A 176 4.90 13.93 -27.56
CA LEU A 176 5.31 14.83 -26.48
C LEU A 176 6.71 15.44 -26.74
N PRO A 177 6.88 16.77 -26.58
CA PRO A 177 8.20 17.40 -26.61
C PRO A 177 9.17 16.79 -25.60
N ALA A 178 10.46 16.88 -25.91
CA ALA A 178 11.52 16.44 -25.01
C ALA A 178 11.48 17.23 -23.71
N LEU A 179 11.41 16.54 -22.57
CA LEU A 179 11.40 17.17 -21.24
C LEU A 179 12.66 18.00 -20.99
N THR A 180 13.79 17.62 -21.58
CA THR A 180 15.06 18.32 -21.39
C THR A 180 15.00 19.75 -21.91
N ALA A 181 14.20 20.03 -22.95
CA ALA A 181 14.04 21.38 -23.48
C ALA A 181 13.64 22.37 -22.38
N ASP A 182 12.60 22.07 -21.61
CA ASP A 182 12.04 22.98 -20.61
C ASP A 182 12.67 22.85 -19.22
N PHE A 183 13.26 21.68 -18.90
CA PHE A 183 13.71 21.35 -17.54
C PHE A 183 15.22 21.09 -17.40
N ALA A 184 16.01 21.22 -18.47
CA ALA A 184 17.47 21.06 -18.41
C ALA A 184 18.27 21.92 -19.40
N GLU A 185 17.72 22.24 -20.57
CA GLU A 185 18.41 22.98 -21.63
C GLU A 185 18.05 24.47 -21.62
N ASP A 186 16.82 24.82 -21.22
CA ASP A 186 16.40 26.20 -21.05
C ASP A 186 17.28 26.92 -20.00
N LYS A 187 17.73 28.12 -20.35
CA LYS A 187 18.55 28.98 -19.49
C LYS A 187 17.70 29.69 -18.42
N ASP A 188 16.39 29.77 -18.63
CA ASP A 188 15.45 30.39 -17.71
C ASP A 188 14.93 29.42 -16.63
N VAL A 189 15.40 28.17 -16.57
CA VAL A 189 14.99 27.18 -15.54
C VAL A 189 15.08 27.75 -14.11
N CYS A 190 16.20 28.39 -13.75
CA CYS A 190 16.36 28.97 -12.41
C CYS A 190 15.46 30.19 -12.17
N LYS A 191 15.19 30.98 -13.22
CA LYS A 191 14.27 32.12 -13.14
C LYS A 191 12.84 31.61 -12.93
N ASN A 192 12.38 30.66 -13.74
CA ASN A 192 11.07 30.04 -13.64
C ASN A 192 10.86 29.35 -12.28
N TYR A 193 11.89 28.66 -11.79
CA TYR A 193 11.91 28.06 -10.46
C TYR A 193 11.80 29.11 -9.33
N ALA A 194 12.51 30.23 -9.42
CA ALA A 194 12.49 31.27 -8.40
C ALA A 194 11.17 32.07 -8.40
N GLU A 195 10.63 32.39 -9.57
CA GLU A 195 9.41 33.20 -9.74
C GLU A 195 8.14 32.42 -9.36
N ALA A 196 8.08 31.12 -9.69
CA ALA A 196 6.88 30.31 -9.50
C ALA A 196 7.20 28.86 -9.10
N LYS A 197 8.01 28.67 -8.04
CA LYS A 197 8.49 27.36 -7.55
C LYS A 197 7.46 26.23 -7.59
N ASP A 198 6.30 26.43 -6.96
CA ASP A 198 5.28 25.38 -6.86
C ASP A 198 4.61 25.06 -8.20
N VAL A 199 4.40 26.05 -9.06
CA VAL A 199 3.86 25.85 -10.41
C VAL A 199 4.90 25.12 -11.26
N PHE A 200 6.14 25.57 -11.26
CA PHE A 200 7.23 24.97 -12.05
C PHE A 200 7.49 23.51 -11.67
N LEU A 201 7.58 23.20 -10.38
CA LEU A 201 7.72 21.81 -9.91
C LEU A 201 6.46 20.98 -10.18
N GLY A 202 5.27 21.60 -10.11
CA GLY A 202 4.01 20.96 -10.48
C GLY A 202 3.98 20.57 -11.95
N THR A 203 4.42 21.46 -12.84
CA THR A 203 4.53 21.20 -14.28
C THR A 203 5.54 20.10 -14.56
N PHE A 204 6.72 20.14 -13.92
CA PHE A 204 7.71 19.06 -14.02
C PHE A 204 7.09 17.71 -13.62
N LEU A 205 6.41 17.65 -12.47
CA LEU A 205 5.78 16.41 -12.00
C LEU A 205 4.70 15.92 -12.96
N TYR A 206 3.86 16.82 -13.48
CA TYR A 206 2.84 16.49 -14.48
C TYR A 206 3.45 15.93 -15.76
N GLU A 207 4.42 16.64 -16.35
CA GLU A 207 5.03 16.25 -17.62
C GLU A 207 5.84 14.94 -17.47
N TYR A 208 6.54 14.75 -16.36
CA TYR A 208 7.26 13.52 -16.08
C TYR A 208 6.29 12.35 -15.84
N SER A 209 5.24 12.55 -15.05
CA SER A 209 4.28 11.48 -14.71
C SER A 209 3.51 10.97 -15.93
N ARG A 210 3.01 11.87 -16.80
CA ARG A 210 2.26 11.47 -18.01
C ARG A 210 3.11 10.72 -19.05
N ARG A 211 4.45 10.82 -18.96
CA ARG A 211 5.40 10.09 -19.82
C ARG A 211 5.81 8.72 -19.26
N HIS A 212 5.56 8.48 -17.98
CA HIS A 212 6.06 7.31 -17.25
C HIS A 212 4.94 6.58 -16.47
N PRO A 213 3.93 6.01 -17.16
CA PRO A 213 2.91 5.18 -16.50
C PRO A 213 3.50 3.95 -15.80
N GLU A 214 4.69 3.50 -16.23
CA GLU A 214 5.42 2.39 -15.63
C GLU A 214 6.01 2.67 -14.24
N TYR A 215 6.05 3.92 -13.80
CA TYR A 215 6.59 4.31 -12.50
C TYR A 215 5.52 4.40 -11.42
N GLY A 216 5.86 4.00 -10.20
CA GLY A 216 5.02 4.27 -9.04
C GLY A 216 4.98 5.76 -8.69
N SER A 217 3.85 6.23 -8.16
CA SER A 217 3.67 7.65 -7.83
C SER A 217 4.68 8.18 -6.78
N LEU A 218 5.14 7.36 -5.83
CA LEU A 218 6.20 7.75 -4.92
C LEU A 218 7.55 7.84 -5.61
N LEU A 219 7.87 6.98 -6.58
CA LEU A 219 9.08 7.15 -7.39
C LEU A 219 9.05 8.48 -8.13
N LEU A 220 7.92 8.83 -8.77
CA LEU A 220 7.72 10.12 -9.43
C LEU A 220 7.93 11.31 -8.47
N LEU A 221 7.38 11.22 -7.26
CA LEU A 221 7.60 12.24 -6.22
C LEU A 221 9.04 12.28 -5.70
N ARG A 222 9.75 11.15 -5.63
CA ARG A 222 11.18 11.10 -5.28
C ARG A 222 12.02 11.79 -6.36
N ILE A 223 11.70 11.56 -7.64
CA ILE A 223 12.34 12.22 -8.77
C ILE A 223 12.08 13.74 -8.72
N ALA A 224 10.84 14.17 -8.50
CA ALA A 224 10.52 15.59 -8.35
C ALA A 224 11.24 16.25 -7.17
N LYS A 225 11.40 15.55 -6.04
CA LYS A 225 12.20 16.06 -4.91
C LYS A 225 13.70 16.10 -5.21
N ALA A 226 14.24 15.13 -5.95
CA ALA A 226 15.62 15.16 -6.38
C ALA A 226 15.87 16.34 -7.34
N TYR A 227 14.92 16.59 -8.26
CA TYR A 227 14.94 17.75 -9.14
C TYR A 227 14.89 19.08 -8.36
N GLU A 228 13.96 19.22 -7.41
CA GLU A 228 13.88 20.39 -6.50
C GLU A 228 15.22 20.64 -5.80
N ALA A 229 15.80 19.61 -5.17
CA ALA A 229 17.08 19.72 -4.47
C ALA A 229 18.25 20.08 -5.41
N LYS A 230 18.26 19.55 -6.64
CA LYS A 230 19.25 19.88 -7.66
C LYS A 230 19.15 21.35 -8.04
N LEU A 231 17.95 21.88 -8.25
CA LEU A 231 17.76 23.30 -8.58
C LEU A 231 18.12 24.22 -7.41
N GLU A 232 17.76 23.86 -6.18
CA GLU A 232 18.17 24.61 -4.98
C GLU A 232 19.69 24.75 -4.88
N LYS A 233 20.43 23.71 -5.24
CA LYS A 233 21.89 23.75 -5.31
C LYS A 233 22.39 24.56 -6.52
N CYS A 234 21.99 24.17 -7.73
CA CYS A 234 22.57 24.70 -8.97
C CYS A 234 22.23 26.17 -9.21
N CYS A 235 21.04 26.62 -8.84
CA CYS A 235 20.64 28.01 -9.05
C CYS A 235 21.39 29.00 -8.13
N ALA A 236 22.16 28.51 -7.17
CA ALA A 236 23.09 29.30 -6.36
C ALA A 236 24.54 29.26 -6.88
N GLU A 237 24.85 28.45 -7.90
CA GLU A 237 26.18 28.35 -8.49
C GLU A 237 26.42 29.44 -9.55
N ALA A 238 27.69 29.66 -9.92
CA ALA A 238 28.06 30.69 -10.89
C ALA A 238 27.59 30.39 -12.33
N ASP A 239 27.44 29.11 -12.67
CA ASP A 239 26.92 28.63 -13.95
C ASP A 239 25.83 27.58 -13.72
N PRO A 240 24.58 28.01 -13.43
CA PRO A 240 23.49 27.07 -13.16
C PRO A 240 23.21 26.08 -14.30
N PRO A 241 23.14 26.49 -15.59
CA PRO A 241 22.94 25.56 -16.70
C PRO A 241 23.98 24.44 -16.77
N ALA A 242 25.27 24.74 -16.52
CA ALA A 242 26.29 23.70 -16.47
C ALA A 242 26.09 22.72 -15.30
N CYS A 243 25.52 23.19 -14.18
CA CYS A 243 25.24 22.36 -13.02
C CYS A 243 23.99 21.46 -13.20
N TYR A 244 22.86 22.00 -13.68
CA TYR A 244 21.61 21.23 -13.83
C TYR A 244 21.44 20.54 -15.19
N GLY A 245 22.24 20.86 -16.22
CA GLY A 245 22.04 20.35 -17.58
C GLY A 245 22.06 18.83 -17.74
N LYS A 246 22.58 18.10 -16.75
CA LYS A 246 22.59 16.62 -16.71
C LYS A 246 21.65 16.02 -15.65
N VAL A 247 20.72 16.80 -15.11
CA VAL A 247 19.87 16.37 -13.98
C VAL A 247 19.09 15.08 -14.26
N PHE A 248 18.69 14.84 -15.51
CA PHE A 248 17.98 13.61 -15.88
C PHE A 248 18.83 12.35 -15.74
N GLU A 249 20.16 12.43 -15.93
CA GLU A 249 21.08 11.31 -15.69
C GLU A 249 21.14 10.95 -14.19
N GLU A 250 20.90 11.92 -13.30
CA GLU A 250 20.90 11.71 -11.85
C GLU A 250 19.61 11.02 -11.35
N PHE A 251 18.58 10.89 -12.18
CA PHE A 251 17.36 10.15 -11.83
C PHE A 251 17.51 8.65 -12.01
N GLU A 252 18.38 8.20 -12.92
CA GLU A 252 18.55 6.78 -13.25
C GLU A 252 18.80 5.90 -11.99
N PRO A 253 19.70 6.27 -11.06
CA PRO A 253 19.92 5.48 -9.84
C PRO A 253 18.66 5.29 -8.98
N LEU A 254 17.74 6.27 -8.96
CA LEU A 254 16.47 6.18 -8.21
C LEU A 254 15.53 5.16 -8.85
N VAL A 255 15.51 5.10 -10.18
CA VAL A 255 14.71 4.16 -10.96
C VAL A 255 15.29 2.75 -10.85
N THR A 256 16.59 2.60 -11.14
CA THR A 256 17.28 1.31 -11.11
C THR A 256 17.23 0.67 -9.73
N GLU A 257 17.37 1.44 -8.64
CA GLU A 257 17.22 0.94 -7.26
C GLU A 257 15.87 0.25 -7.07
N LEU A 258 14.77 0.91 -7.46
CA LEU A 258 13.43 0.37 -7.28
C LEU A 258 13.16 -0.83 -8.20
N GLN A 259 13.60 -0.76 -9.46
CA GLN A 259 13.47 -1.86 -10.41
C GLN A 259 14.18 -3.12 -9.89
N ASN A 260 15.40 -2.98 -9.38
CA ASN A 260 16.17 -4.08 -8.80
C ASN A 260 15.47 -4.71 -7.59
N VAL A 261 14.95 -3.88 -6.67
CA VAL A 261 14.23 -4.37 -5.50
C VAL A 261 12.96 -5.12 -5.91
N VAL A 262 12.18 -4.59 -6.86
CA VAL A 262 10.96 -5.24 -7.36
C VAL A 262 11.31 -6.57 -8.03
N LYS A 263 12.29 -6.57 -8.94
CA LYS A 263 12.74 -7.76 -9.66
C LYS A 263 13.19 -8.85 -8.69
N GLN A 264 14.11 -8.55 -7.78
CA GLN A 264 14.63 -9.52 -6.81
C GLN A 264 13.53 -10.15 -5.95
N ASN A 265 12.54 -9.37 -5.50
CA ASN A 265 11.45 -9.89 -4.69
C ASN A 265 10.44 -10.70 -5.51
N CYS A 266 10.15 -10.30 -6.75
CA CYS A 266 9.29 -11.10 -7.63
C CYS A 266 9.94 -12.40 -8.08
N ASP A 267 11.21 -12.38 -8.48
CA ASP A 267 11.97 -13.58 -8.85
C ASP A 267 12.01 -14.57 -7.67
N LEU A 268 12.25 -14.07 -6.45
CA LEU A 268 12.21 -14.89 -5.24
C LEU A 268 10.81 -15.47 -5.00
N TYR A 269 9.76 -14.65 -5.11
CA TYR A 269 8.38 -15.10 -4.96
C TYR A 269 8.01 -16.19 -5.98
N GLU A 270 8.40 -16.04 -7.24
CA GLU A 270 8.16 -17.02 -8.30
C GLU A 270 8.85 -18.36 -8.00
N GLN A 271 10.06 -18.31 -7.41
CA GLN A 271 10.81 -19.50 -7.04
C GLN A 271 10.19 -20.27 -5.86
N ILE A 272 9.69 -19.58 -4.83
CA ILE A 272 9.33 -20.22 -3.54
C ILE A 272 7.83 -20.21 -3.22
N GLY A 273 7.03 -19.46 -3.97
CA GLY A 273 5.60 -19.29 -3.78
C GLY A 273 5.23 -18.39 -2.58
N GLU A 274 3.94 -18.05 -2.47
CA GLU A 274 3.43 -17.05 -1.53
C GLU A 274 3.83 -17.33 -0.07
N TYR A 275 3.53 -18.52 0.45
CA TYR A 275 3.72 -18.81 1.88
C TYR A 275 5.20 -18.75 2.32
N LYS A 276 6.10 -19.33 1.53
CA LYS A 276 7.54 -19.27 1.82
C LYS A 276 8.09 -17.85 1.67
N PHE A 277 7.61 -17.10 0.67
CA PHE A 277 7.96 -15.69 0.51
C PHE A 277 7.49 -14.83 1.69
N GLN A 278 6.28 -15.07 2.22
CA GLN A 278 5.83 -14.46 3.46
C GLN A 278 6.76 -14.78 4.63
N ASN A 279 7.26 -16.02 4.76
CA ASN A 279 8.19 -16.39 5.82
C ASN A 279 9.53 -15.65 5.70
N VAL A 280 10.06 -15.48 4.48
CA VAL A 280 11.25 -14.65 4.24
C VAL A 280 11.00 -13.21 4.69
N LEU A 281 9.82 -12.66 4.41
CA LEU A 281 9.45 -11.31 4.84
C LEU A 281 9.28 -11.20 6.35
N VAL A 282 8.69 -12.21 7.01
CA VAL A 282 8.58 -12.28 8.48
C VAL A 282 9.96 -12.21 9.11
N ILE A 283 10.91 -13.03 8.63
CA ILE A 283 12.29 -13.02 9.13
C ILE A 283 12.90 -11.64 8.90
N ARG A 284 12.92 -11.17 7.65
CA ARG A 284 13.55 -9.90 7.25
C ARG A 284 13.02 -8.71 8.06
N HIS A 285 11.71 -8.60 8.22
CA HIS A 285 11.11 -7.47 8.95
C HIS A 285 11.24 -7.60 10.46
N THR A 286 11.23 -8.82 11.01
CA THR A 286 11.50 -9.04 12.44
C THR A 286 12.94 -8.67 12.78
N GLN A 287 13.91 -9.03 11.94
CA GLN A 287 15.31 -8.62 12.13
C GLN A 287 15.49 -7.10 12.09
N LYS A 288 14.77 -6.41 11.20
CA LYS A 288 14.85 -4.95 11.04
C LYS A 288 14.16 -4.17 12.17
N ALA A 289 13.12 -4.72 12.78
CA ALA A 289 12.32 -4.04 13.80
C ALA A 289 11.76 -5.03 14.85
N PRO A 290 12.63 -5.72 15.62
CA PRO A 290 12.24 -6.79 16.52
C PRO A 290 11.38 -6.33 17.71
N GLN A 291 11.40 -5.03 18.03
CA GLN A 291 10.55 -4.44 19.07
C GLN A 291 9.07 -4.37 18.67
N MET A 292 8.77 -4.43 17.37
CA MET A 292 7.40 -4.43 16.88
C MET A 292 6.62 -5.64 17.38
N SER A 293 5.31 -5.49 17.61
CA SER A 293 4.48 -6.62 18.01
C SER A 293 4.50 -7.73 16.95
N THR A 294 4.54 -8.99 17.40
CA THR A 294 4.56 -10.15 16.50
C THR A 294 3.33 -10.21 15.59
N PRO A 295 2.10 -9.96 16.08
CA PRO A 295 0.93 -9.86 15.21
C PRO A 295 1.10 -8.83 14.09
N THR A 296 1.66 -7.66 14.38
CA THR A 296 1.92 -6.62 13.37
C THR A 296 2.91 -7.06 12.30
N LEU A 297 4.05 -7.67 12.71
CA LEU A 297 5.08 -8.15 11.80
C LEU A 297 4.56 -9.25 10.88
N VAL A 298 3.84 -10.22 11.44
CA VAL A 298 3.23 -11.33 10.69
C VAL A 298 2.16 -10.81 9.73
N GLU A 299 1.25 -9.95 10.20
CA GLU A 299 0.18 -9.40 9.36
C GLU A 299 0.74 -8.59 8.18
N ALA A 300 1.71 -7.70 8.43
CA ALA A 300 2.36 -6.90 7.39
C ALA A 300 3.06 -7.80 6.36
N SER A 301 3.84 -8.78 6.81
CA SER A 301 4.57 -9.72 5.95
C SER A 301 3.63 -10.58 5.11
N ARG A 302 2.51 -11.04 5.69
CA ARG A 302 1.47 -11.77 4.96
C ARG A 302 0.80 -10.91 3.89
N LYS A 303 0.48 -9.66 4.22
CA LYS A 303 -0.07 -8.70 3.24
C LYS A 303 0.90 -8.48 2.09
N LEU A 304 2.18 -8.29 2.38
CA LEU A 304 3.22 -8.14 1.35
C LEU A 304 3.38 -9.38 0.46
N GLY A 305 3.28 -10.59 1.03
CA GLY A 305 3.28 -11.80 0.20
C GLY A 305 2.11 -11.85 -0.79
N LYS A 306 0.92 -11.41 -0.36
CA LYS A 306 -0.24 -11.29 -1.27
C LYS A 306 -0.06 -10.23 -2.35
N VAL A 307 0.66 -9.14 -2.06
CA VAL A 307 1.03 -8.15 -3.07
C VAL A 307 1.87 -8.81 -4.17
N ALA A 308 2.82 -9.67 -3.81
CA ALA A 308 3.59 -10.41 -4.81
C ALA A 308 2.69 -11.32 -5.67
N THR A 309 1.74 -12.04 -5.05
CA THR A 309 0.74 -12.85 -5.77
C THR A 309 -0.10 -12.03 -6.77
N GLN A 310 -0.46 -10.81 -6.39
CA GLN A 310 -1.29 -9.92 -7.22
C GLN A 310 -0.50 -9.19 -8.32
N CYS A 311 0.72 -8.76 -8.02
CA CYS A 311 1.44 -7.81 -8.87
C CYS A 311 2.59 -8.42 -9.69
N CYS A 312 3.27 -9.48 -9.21
CA CYS A 312 4.48 -9.97 -9.90
C CYS A 312 4.21 -10.56 -11.29
N LYS A 313 2.99 -11.07 -11.52
CA LYS A 313 2.55 -11.61 -12.80
C LYS A 313 2.10 -10.55 -13.81
N LEU A 314 1.99 -9.29 -13.39
CA LEU A 314 1.63 -8.19 -14.28
C LEU A 314 2.80 -7.87 -15.22
N SER A 315 2.49 -7.14 -16.30
CA SER A 315 3.49 -6.61 -17.22
C SER A 315 4.50 -5.75 -16.48
N GLU A 316 5.68 -5.56 -17.06
CA GLU A 316 6.72 -4.70 -16.49
C GLU A 316 6.19 -3.27 -16.21
N SER A 317 5.35 -2.75 -17.12
CA SER A 317 4.70 -1.44 -16.99
C SER A 317 3.67 -1.36 -15.85
N GLN A 318 3.05 -2.46 -15.44
CA GLN A 318 2.01 -2.45 -14.40
C GLN A 318 2.51 -2.94 -13.04
N ARG A 319 3.60 -3.71 -13.04
CA ARG A 319 4.15 -4.37 -11.85
C ARG A 319 4.59 -3.38 -10.79
N MET A 320 5.39 -2.38 -11.16
CA MET A 320 5.94 -1.41 -10.20
C MET A 320 4.86 -0.51 -9.58
N PRO A 321 3.95 0.13 -10.36
CA PRO A 321 2.86 0.91 -9.78
C PRO A 321 1.95 0.07 -8.87
N CYS A 322 1.66 -1.18 -9.25
CA CYS A 322 0.89 -2.11 -8.43
C CYS A 322 1.56 -2.35 -7.07
N ILE A 323 2.83 -2.79 -7.07
CA ILE A 323 3.57 -3.11 -5.83
C ILE A 323 3.66 -1.87 -4.94
N GLU A 324 4.04 -0.72 -5.49
CA GLU A 324 4.26 0.48 -4.71
C GLU A 324 2.96 0.99 -4.08
N GLY A 325 1.84 0.94 -4.80
CA GLY A 325 0.53 1.33 -4.29
C GLY A 325 0.12 0.52 -3.06
N TYR A 326 0.25 -0.81 -3.10
CA TYR A 326 -0.08 -1.67 -1.96
C TYR A 326 0.94 -1.55 -0.83
N LEU A 327 2.24 -1.53 -1.14
CA LEU A 327 3.32 -1.42 -0.17
C LEU A 327 3.17 -0.14 0.66
N THR A 328 2.85 0.98 0.02
CA THR A 328 2.64 2.27 0.71
C THR A 328 1.49 2.20 1.71
N ALA A 329 0.37 1.57 1.36
CA ALA A 329 -0.77 1.39 2.26
C ALA A 329 -0.43 0.46 3.45
N ILE A 330 0.34 -0.61 3.20
CA ILE A 330 0.79 -1.55 4.25
C ILE A 330 1.75 -0.85 5.22
N LEU A 331 2.76 -0.15 4.72
CA LEU A 331 3.71 0.61 5.55
C LEU A 331 2.99 1.70 6.36
N ASN A 332 2.00 2.37 5.78
CA ASN A 332 1.20 3.33 6.52
C ASN A 332 0.41 2.67 7.65
N THR A 333 -0.16 1.48 7.42
CA THR A 333 -0.85 0.71 8.47
C THR A 333 0.11 0.38 9.62
N VAL A 334 1.34 -0.05 9.30
CA VAL A 334 2.40 -0.29 10.29
C VAL A 334 2.73 0.98 11.08
N CYS A 335 2.92 2.11 10.40
CA CYS A 335 3.20 3.40 11.06
C CYS A 335 2.06 3.86 11.97
N VAL A 336 0.81 3.78 11.51
CA VAL A 336 -0.36 4.18 12.32
C VAL A 336 -0.51 3.30 13.57
N MET A 337 -0.18 2.01 13.48
CA MET A 337 -0.18 1.12 14.65
C MET A 337 0.98 1.44 15.61
N HIS A 338 2.17 1.67 15.07
CA HIS A 338 3.36 2.03 15.86
C HIS A 338 3.17 3.37 16.57
N GLU A 339 2.61 4.39 15.91
CA GLU A 339 2.40 5.71 16.53
C GLU A 339 1.46 5.69 17.74
N LYS A 340 0.54 4.73 17.81
CA LYS A 340 -0.30 4.54 18.99
C LYS A 340 0.48 3.97 20.17
N ASN A 341 1.49 3.13 19.91
CA ASN A 341 2.35 2.50 20.91
C ASN A 341 3.79 2.43 20.38
N PRO A 342 4.57 3.54 20.44
CA PRO A 342 5.90 3.57 19.85
C PRO A 342 6.86 2.63 20.56
N VAL A 343 7.49 1.73 19.81
CA VAL A 343 8.38 0.68 20.36
C VAL A 343 9.78 0.64 19.72
N SER A 344 10.01 1.40 18.65
CA SER A 344 11.28 1.42 17.92
C SER A 344 11.53 2.79 17.33
N GLU A 345 12.63 3.46 17.73
CA GLU A 345 13.03 4.77 17.21
C GLU A 345 13.36 4.73 15.71
N ARG A 346 13.91 3.61 15.24
CA ARG A 346 14.22 3.38 13.82
C ARG A 346 12.95 3.36 12.97
N VAL A 347 11.90 2.72 13.47
CA VAL A 347 10.57 2.74 12.84
C VAL A 347 9.95 4.13 12.96
N THR A 348 10.06 4.81 14.10
CA THR A 348 9.61 6.21 14.26
C THR A 348 10.21 7.09 13.16
N LYS A 349 11.54 7.03 12.99
CA LYS A 349 12.26 7.79 11.96
C LYS A 349 11.70 7.53 10.57
N CYS A 350 11.60 6.27 10.15
CA CYS A 350 11.07 5.95 8.81
C CYS A 350 9.59 6.34 8.62
N CYS A 351 8.79 6.35 9.70
CA CYS A 351 7.40 6.74 9.63
C CYS A 351 7.21 8.27 9.53
N SER A 352 8.07 9.07 10.16
CA SER A 352 7.92 10.53 10.24
C SER A 352 8.79 11.33 9.26
N GLU A 353 9.97 10.85 8.89
CA GLU A 353 10.99 11.65 8.19
C GLU A 353 10.56 12.12 6.80
N SER A 354 9.98 11.23 5.98
CA SER A 354 9.59 11.58 4.62
C SER A 354 8.56 10.61 4.06
N PHE A 355 7.45 11.15 3.54
CA PHE A 355 6.44 10.35 2.84
C PHE A 355 7.02 9.56 1.67
N VAL A 356 7.75 10.25 0.80
CA VAL A 356 8.23 9.71 -0.48
C VAL A 356 9.41 8.74 -0.29
N ASN A 357 10.20 8.93 0.77
CA ASN A 357 11.34 8.06 1.09
C ASN A 357 10.99 6.96 2.09
N LYS A 358 9.74 6.87 2.57
CA LYS A 358 9.32 5.89 3.58
C LYS A 358 9.73 4.47 3.20
N ARG A 359 9.41 4.04 1.98
CA ARG A 359 9.77 2.72 1.46
C ARG A 359 11.28 2.49 1.44
N ALA A 360 12.04 3.46 0.95
CA ALA A 360 13.50 3.39 0.89
C ALA A 360 14.11 3.33 2.30
N CYS A 361 13.58 4.09 3.26
CA CYS A 361 14.00 4.05 4.66
C CYS A 361 13.78 2.66 5.28
N PHE A 362 12.58 2.09 5.17
CA PHE A 362 12.30 0.73 5.67
C PHE A 362 13.15 -0.33 4.97
N HIS A 363 13.43 -0.16 3.68
CA HIS A 363 14.32 -1.06 2.94
C HIS A 363 15.76 -1.00 3.50
N ALA A 364 16.27 0.20 3.77
CA ALA A 364 17.62 0.44 4.27
C ALA A 364 17.87 0.01 5.73
N LEU A 365 16.82 -0.22 6.53
CA LEU A 365 16.99 -0.74 7.89
C LEU A 365 17.79 -2.05 7.87
N THR A 366 18.81 -2.18 8.68
CA THR A 366 19.55 -3.44 8.89
C THR A 366 19.03 -4.17 10.13
N VAL A 367 19.60 -5.34 10.45
CA VAL A 367 19.40 -5.99 11.76
C VAL A 367 19.59 -4.95 12.87
N ASP A 368 18.67 -4.91 13.83
CA ASP A 368 18.75 -4.00 14.97
C ASP A 368 19.76 -4.51 16.00
N ASP A 369 20.94 -3.89 16.05
CA ASP A 369 22.02 -4.20 16.98
C ASP A 369 21.77 -3.65 18.39
N THR A 370 20.82 -2.72 18.54
CA THR A 370 20.41 -2.17 19.85
C THR A 370 19.37 -3.03 20.56
N TYR A 371 18.80 -4.01 19.86
CA TYR A 371 17.78 -4.89 20.40
C TYR A 371 18.38 -5.93 21.34
N VAL A 372 17.88 -5.96 22.57
CA VAL A 372 18.16 -7.05 23.51
C VAL A 372 17.27 -8.25 23.15
N PRO A 373 17.83 -9.40 22.76
CA PRO A 373 17.04 -10.56 22.38
C PRO A 373 16.05 -10.97 23.46
N LYS A 374 14.82 -11.28 23.05
CA LYS A 374 13.79 -11.75 23.98
C LYS A 374 14.18 -13.12 24.54
N GLU A 375 14.06 -13.30 25.85
CA GLU A 375 14.25 -14.62 26.46
C GLU A 375 13.21 -15.61 25.92
N LEU A 376 13.66 -16.85 25.72
CA LEU A 376 12.82 -17.93 25.22
C LEU A 376 12.04 -18.52 26.40
N HIS A 377 10.77 -18.17 26.54
CA HIS A 377 9.88 -18.83 27.49
C HIS A 377 9.16 -19.98 26.81
N ALA A 378 9.08 -21.15 27.48
CA ALA A 378 8.37 -22.32 26.97
C ALA A 378 6.93 -21.99 26.54
N ASP A 379 6.26 -21.10 27.29
CA ASP A 379 4.91 -20.61 27.02
C ASP A 379 4.78 -19.80 25.72
N THR A 380 5.89 -19.37 25.11
CA THR A 380 5.89 -18.68 23.81
C THR A 380 5.75 -19.66 22.64
N PHE A 381 6.11 -20.93 22.85
CA PHE A 381 6.09 -22.01 21.87
C PHE A 381 5.17 -23.16 22.27
N THR A 382 4.30 -22.98 23.27
CA THR A 382 3.27 -23.98 23.60
C THR A 382 2.23 -24.04 22.47
N PHE A 383 2.38 -25.07 21.64
CA PHE A 383 1.34 -25.51 20.71
C PHE A 383 0.46 -26.50 21.45
N HIS A 384 -0.84 -26.38 21.29
CA HIS A 384 -1.80 -27.32 21.82
C HIS A 384 -2.38 -28.14 20.67
N ALA A 385 -3.02 -29.27 20.99
CA ALA A 385 -3.67 -30.13 20.01
C ALA A 385 -4.70 -29.41 19.12
N ASP A 386 -5.20 -28.25 19.56
CA ASP A 386 -6.13 -27.41 18.81
C ASP A 386 -5.59 -26.98 17.44
N ILE A 387 -4.26 -26.75 17.32
CA ILE A 387 -3.61 -26.33 16.07
C ILE A 387 -3.87 -27.31 14.92
N CYS A 388 -4.00 -28.62 15.22
CA CYS A 388 -4.18 -29.68 14.24
C CYS A 388 -5.54 -29.65 13.55
N THR A 389 -6.53 -29.00 14.16
CA THR A 389 -7.91 -28.89 13.62
C THR A 389 -8.19 -27.51 13.01
N LEU A 390 -7.24 -26.57 13.12
CA LEU A 390 -7.41 -25.23 12.55
C LEU A 390 -7.41 -25.28 11.02
N PRO A 391 -8.16 -24.38 10.35
CA PRO A 391 -8.00 -24.15 8.92
C PRO A 391 -6.55 -23.82 8.57
N GLU A 392 -6.09 -24.24 7.39
CA GLU A 392 -4.70 -24.09 6.95
C GLU A 392 -4.17 -22.65 7.11
N THR A 393 -4.99 -21.65 6.78
CA THR A 393 -4.60 -20.23 6.95
C THR A 393 -4.27 -19.87 8.40
N LYS A 394 -5.02 -20.40 9.37
CA LYS A 394 -4.77 -20.16 10.80
C LYS A 394 -3.54 -20.93 11.29
N GLN A 395 -3.33 -22.15 10.79
CA GLN A 395 -2.10 -22.90 11.05
C GLN A 395 -0.87 -22.14 10.53
N GLN A 396 -0.93 -21.64 9.30
CA GLN A 396 0.14 -20.83 8.69
C GLN A 396 0.46 -19.58 9.52
N ILE A 397 -0.55 -18.89 10.06
CA ILE A 397 -0.36 -17.72 10.94
C ILE A 397 0.34 -18.15 12.24
N LYS A 398 -0.08 -19.24 12.88
CA LYS A 398 0.58 -19.76 14.09
C LYS A 398 2.05 -20.10 13.82
N LYS A 399 2.35 -20.75 12.70
CA LYS A 399 3.73 -21.06 12.28
C LYS A 399 4.57 -19.79 12.04
N GLN A 400 3.99 -18.76 11.43
CA GLN A 400 4.67 -17.48 11.19
C GLN A 400 4.86 -16.67 12.48
N THR A 401 3.93 -16.76 13.43
CA THR A 401 4.09 -16.19 14.78
C THR A 401 5.26 -16.83 15.50
N ALA A 402 5.36 -18.16 15.49
CA ALA A 402 6.48 -18.89 16.07
C ALA A 402 7.83 -18.47 15.45
N LEU A 403 7.87 -18.37 14.11
CA LEU A 403 9.04 -17.91 13.37
C LEU A 403 9.48 -16.50 13.80
N ALA A 404 8.53 -15.56 13.94
CA ALA A 404 8.86 -14.21 14.40
C ALA A 404 9.39 -14.21 15.86
N GLU A 405 8.82 -15.00 16.77
CA GLU A 405 9.33 -15.13 18.13
C GLU A 405 10.73 -15.76 18.18
N LEU A 406 10.99 -16.75 17.33
CA LEU A 406 12.32 -17.34 17.20
C LEU A 406 13.35 -16.32 16.72
N VAL A 407 13.00 -15.50 15.73
CA VAL A 407 13.88 -14.43 15.24
C VAL A 407 14.07 -13.35 16.31
N LYS A 408 13.08 -13.06 17.15
CA LYS A 408 13.26 -12.17 18.32
C LYS A 408 14.18 -12.77 19.37
N HIS A 409 14.22 -14.09 19.50
CA HIS A 409 15.18 -14.75 20.39
C HIS A 409 16.60 -14.81 19.79
N LYS A 410 16.71 -15.00 18.48
CA LYS A 410 17.99 -15.09 17.74
C LYS A 410 18.00 -14.14 16.53
N PRO A 411 18.11 -12.81 16.73
CA PRO A 411 17.96 -11.82 15.65
C PRO A 411 19.05 -11.90 14.58
N THR A 412 20.22 -12.45 14.91
CA THR A 412 21.36 -12.62 13.99
C THR A 412 21.38 -13.98 13.30
N ALA A 413 20.39 -14.84 13.54
CA ALA A 413 20.31 -16.14 12.87
C ALA A 413 20.24 -15.98 11.36
N THR A 414 21.06 -16.76 10.65
CA THR A 414 21.08 -16.77 9.18
C THR A 414 19.81 -17.41 8.63
N MET A 415 19.50 -17.11 7.36
CA MET A 415 18.37 -17.75 6.67
C MET A 415 18.47 -19.27 6.65
N ASP A 416 19.68 -19.83 6.54
CA ASP A 416 19.89 -21.28 6.55
C ASP A 416 19.64 -21.89 7.93
N GLN A 417 20.12 -21.24 9.01
CA GLN A 417 19.81 -21.67 10.38
C GLN A 417 18.31 -21.62 10.65
N LEU A 418 17.64 -20.53 10.27
CA LEU A 418 16.19 -20.37 10.43
C LEU A 418 15.41 -21.37 9.59
N LYS A 419 15.90 -21.73 8.39
CA LYS A 419 15.27 -22.74 7.53
C LYS A 419 15.35 -24.13 8.16
N THR A 420 16.48 -24.48 8.77
CA THR A 420 16.64 -25.74 9.52
C THR A 420 15.65 -25.80 10.67
N VAL A 421 15.64 -24.79 11.55
CA VAL A 421 14.73 -24.75 12.71
C VAL A 421 13.26 -24.77 12.28
N MET A 422 12.91 -24.09 11.18
CA MET A 422 11.55 -24.16 10.64
C MET A 422 11.20 -25.53 10.05
N GLY A 423 12.17 -26.24 9.47
CA GLY A 423 12.00 -27.61 9.02
C GLY A 423 11.71 -28.54 10.19
N ASP A 424 12.51 -28.45 11.24
CA ASP A 424 12.36 -29.21 12.49
C ASP A 424 11.00 -28.90 13.14
N PHE A 425 10.61 -27.63 13.15
CA PHE A 425 9.32 -27.19 13.67
C PHE A 425 8.13 -27.74 12.88
N VAL A 426 8.21 -27.79 11.55
CA VAL A 426 7.16 -28.41 10.74
C VAL A 426 7.10 -29.92 10.97
N ALA A 427 8.25 -30.59 11.08
CA ALA A 427 8.31 -32.01 11.38
C ALA A 427 7.70 -32.33 12.76
N PHE A 428 7.99 -31.50 13.78
CA PHE A 428 7.38 -31.56 15.10
C PHE A 428 5.85 -31.42 15.05
N LEU A 429 5.33 -30.39 14.37
CA LEU A 429 3.88 -30.20 14.22
C LEU A 429 3.23 -31.40 13.52
N ASP A 430 3.82 -31.90 12.43
CA ASP A 430 3.30 -33.05 11.69
C ASP A 430 3.33 -34.34 12.50
N LYS A 431 4.39 -34.55 13.29
CA LYS A 431 4.53 -35.68 14.22
C LYS A 431 3.44 -35.64 15.29
N CYS A 432 3.32 -34.52 16.00
CA CYS A 432 2.36 -34.42 17.11
C CYS A 432 0.91 -34.36 16.64
N CYS A 433 0.60 -33.80 15.47
CA CYS A 433 -0.75 -33.88 14.92
C CYS A 433 -1.17 -35.28 14.47
N LYS A 434 -0.23 -36.21 14.29
CA LYS A 434 -0.48 -37.63 13.99
C LYS A 434 -0.43 -38.54 15.21
N ALA A 435 -0.03 -38.02 16.37
CA ALA A 435 0.04 -38.79 17.61
C ALA A 435 -1.36 -39.17 18.12
N ASP A 436 -1.43 -40.30 18.83
CA ASP A 436 -2.63 -40.77 19.52
C ASP A 436 -3.00 -39.79 20.63
N ASP A 437 -2.03 -39.45 21.50
CA ASP A 437 -2.12 -38.35 22.46
C ASP A 437 -1.33 -37.14 21.96
N LYS A 438 -2.07 -36.22 21.32
CA LYS A 438 -1.50 -35.00 20.71
C LYS A 438 -0.97 -34.03 21.76
N GLU A 439 -1.68 -33.88 22.88
CA GLU A 439 -1.35 -32.89 23.90
C GLU A 439 -0.09 -33.31 24.67
N ALA A 440 0.04 -34.60 24.98
CA ALA A 440 1.26 -35.15 25.54
C ALA A 440 2.46 -34.96 24.58
N CYS A 441 2.30 -35.29 23.29
CA CYS A 441 3.36 -35.11 22.30
C CYS A 441 3.84 -33.65 22.22
N PHE A 442 2.90 -32.69 22.15
CA PHE A 442 3.25 -31.28 22.10
C PHE A 442 4.00 -30.79 23.35
N SER A 443 3.67 -31.34 24.53
CA SER A 443 4.30 -30.96 25.79
C SER A 443 5.73 -31.49 25.95
N GLU A 444 6.01 -32.71 25.44
CA GLU A 444 7.32 -33.36 25.55
C GLU A 444 8.31 -32.84 24.50
N GLU A 445 7.89 -32.77 23.24
CA GLU A 445 8.78 -32.53 22.11
C GLU A 445 9.11 -31.04 21.89
N VAL A 446 8.35 -30.11 22.49
CA VAL A 446 8.64 -28.67 22.40
C VAL A 446 9.96 -28.31 23.11
N LEU A 447 10.33 -29.05 24.17
CA LEU A 447 11.57 -28.80 24.91
C LEU A 447 12.80 -29.19 24.08
N GLU A 448 12.69 -30.21 23.24
CA GLU A 448 13.76 -30.59 22.30
C GLU A 448 13.94 -29.51 21.23
N LEU A 449 12.84 -28.95 20.70
CA LEU A 449 12.87 -27.89 19.68
C LEU A 449 13.53 -26.60 20.19
N LEU A 450 13.39 -26.27 21.47
CA LEU A 450 13.92 -25.05 22.08
C LEU A 450 15.40 -25.15 22.50
N SER A 451 16.03 -26.32 22.35
CA SER A 451 17.43 -26.56 22.72
C SER A 451 18.48 -26.03 21.71
N PHE A 452 18.04 -25.25 20.71
CA PHE A 452 18.83 -24.72 19.58
C PHE A 452 19.60 -23.40 19.87
#